data_AF-A0A7W8ABQ9-F1
#
_entry.id   AF-A0A7W8ABQ9-F1
#
_cell.length_a   1.000
_cell.length_b   1.000
_cell.length_c   1.000
_cell.angle_alpha   90.00
_cell.angle_beta   90.00
_cell.angle_gamma   90.00
#
_symmetry.space_group_name_H-M   'P 1'
#
loop_
_entity.id
_entity.type
_entity.pdbx_description
1 polymer ?
#
loop_
_entity_poly.entity_id
_entity_poly.type
_entity_poly.pdbx_seq_one_letter_code
_entity_poly.pdbx_strand_id
1 'polypeptide(L)'
;MTVPSQSDLLRQAAEKELLATAFIQYAEDLDRVFSGVLARPQEVDAFWKGPSSDRFTSRAVQLHHEIDLLRESCTSTADRLRKQAQLARTEAAQLTI
;
A
#
# COMPACT_ATOMS: atom_id res chain seq x y z
N MET A 1 -26.98 -19.37 4.55
CA MET A 1 -25.53 -19.15 4.55
C MET A 1 -24.88 -20.52 4.41
N THR A 2 -24.21 -20.78 3.29
CA THR A 2 -23.44 -22.02 3.08
C THR A 2 -22.11 -21.90 3.81
N VAL A 3 -21.79 -22.87 4.66
CA VAL A 3 -20.48 -22.95 5.31
C VAL A 3 -19.44 -23.20 4.22
N PRO A 4 -18.38 -22.38 4.11
CA PRO A 4 -17.34 -22.58 3.10
C PRO A 4 -16.63 -23.91 3.31
N SER A 5 -16.33 -24.62 2.21
CA SER A 5 -15.57 -25.86 2.29
C SER A 5 -14.11 -25.59 2.68
N GLN A 6 -13.39 -26.61 3.16
CA GLN A 6 -11.95 -26.51 3.41
C GLN A 6 -11.20 -25.98 2.18
N SER A 7 -11.55 -26.48 0.99
CA SER A 7 -10.93 -26.07 -0.27
C SER A 7 -11.19 -24.59 -0.59
N ASP A 8 -12.39 -24.08 -0.28
CA ASP A 8 -12.72 -22.68 -0.46
C ASP A 8 -11.93 -21.79 0.50
N LEU A 9 -11.74 -22.20 1.75
CA LEU A 9 -10.96 -21.45 2.73
C LEU A 9 -9.47 -21.37 2.33
N LEU A 10 -8.89 -22.48 1.86
CA LEU A 10 -7.50 -22.50 1.37
C LEU A 10 -7.33 -21.65 0.12
N ARG A 11 -8.28 -21.70 -0.82
CA ARG A 11 -8.27 -20.84 -2.01
C ARG A 11 -8.37 -19.36 -1.62
N GLN A 12 -9.30 -19.01 -0.74
CA GLN A 12 -9.43 -17.65 -0.23
C GLN A 12 -8.17 -17.16 0.49
N ALA A 13 -7.47 -18.03 1.22
CA ALA A 13 -6.20 -17.67 1.86
C ALA A 13 -5.12 -17.36 0.80
N ALA A 14 -5.01 -18.19 -0.24
CA ALA A 14 -4.06 -17.97 -1.33
C ALA A 14 -4.35 -16.67 -2.11
N GLU A 15 -5.62 -16.42 -2.44
CA GLU A 15 -6.05 -15.18 -3.10
C GLU A 15 -5.71 -13.93 -2.27
N LYS A 16 -5.92 -13.98 -0.95
CA LYS A 16 -5.58 -12.88 -0.04
C LYS A 16 -4.07 -12.63 0.06
N GLU A 17 -3.24 -13.67 0.11
CA GLU A 17 -1.78 -13.51 0.10
C GLU A 17 -1.27 -12.91 -1.22
N LEU A 18 -1.83 -13.34 -2.34
CA LEU A 18 -1.47 -12.80 -3.65
C LEU A 18 -1.80 -11.31 -3.72
N LEU A 19 -2.98 -10.92 -3.25
CA LEU A 19 -3.36 -9.52 -3.18
C LEU A 19 -2.49 -8.73 -2.20
N ALA A 20 -2.14 -9.29 -1.04
CA ALA A 20 -1.22 -8.66 -0.09
C ALA A 20 0.15 -8.39 -0.72
N THR A 21 0.66 -9.34 -1.50
CA THR A 21 1.92 -9.20 -2.24
C THR A 21 1.85 -8.06 -3.25
N ALA A 22 0.74 -7.95 -3.99
CA ALA A 22 0.53 -6.85 -4.93
C ALA A 22 0.49 -5.48 -4.22
N PHE A 23 -0.17 -5.38 -3.06
CA PHE A 23 -0.19 -4.14 -2.28
C PHE A 23 1.19 -3.73 -1.77
N ILE A 24 2.03 -4.68 -1.34
CA ILE A 24 3.42 -4.39 -0.98
C ILE A 24 4.19 -3.88 -2.19
N GLN A 25 4.05 -4.54 -3.35
CA GLN A 25 4.71 -4.09 -4.58
C GLN A 25 4.30 -2.66 -4.96
N TYR A 26 3.02 -2.31 -4.83
CA TYR A 26 2.56 -0.95 -5.09
C TYR A 26 3.14 0.06 -4.10
N ALA A 27 3.27 -0.29 -2.82
CA ALA A 27 3.91 0.57 -1.83
C ALA A 27 5.39 0.84 -2.19
N GLU A 28 6.11 -0.19 -2.63
CA GLU A 28 7.49 -0.07 -3.10
C GLU A 28 7.60 0.76 -4.39
N ASP A 29 6.67 0.58 -5.32
CA ASP A 29 6.64 1.34 -6.57
C ASP A 29 6.36 2.82 -6.33
N LEU A 30 5.44 3.15 -5.41
CA LEU A 30 5.18 4.54 -5.00
C LEU A 30 6.43 5.18 -4.40
N ASP A 31 7.13 4.48 -3.51
CA ASP A 31 8.38 4.97 -2.92
C ASP A 31 9.45 5.19 -3.99
N ARG A 32 9.64 4.20 -4.88
CA ARG A 32 10.63 4.25 -5.95
C ARG A 32 10.38 5.39 -6.95
N VAL A 33 9.13 5.62 -7.35
CA VAL A 33 8.78 6.64 -8.35
C VAL A 33 8.88 8.05 -7.77
N PHE A 34 8.47 8.25 -6.52
CA PHE A 34 8.30 9.60 -5.96
C PHE A 34 9.38 10.07 -4.99
N SER A 35 10.25 9.18 -4.51
CA SER A 35 11.39 9.53 -3.63
C SER A 35 12.37 10.54 -4.23
N GLY A 36 12.46 10.65 -5.56
CA GLY A 36 13.31 11.65 -6.22
C GLY A 36 12.59 12.95 -6.57
N VAL A 37 11.35 12.86 -7.08
CA VAL A 37 10.62 14.00 -7.67
C VAL A 37 10.10 14.97 -6.62
N LEU A 38 9.77 14.47 -5.43
CA LEU A 38 9.08 15.25 -4.39
C LEU A 38 9.89 15.43 -3.11
N ALA A 39 11.11 14.88 -3.02
CA ALA A 39 11.83 14.83 -1.75
C ALA A 39 12.30 16.20 -1.25
N ARG A 40 12.59 17.16 -2.14
CA ARG A 40 13.19 18.45 -1.75
C ARG A 40 12.70 19.65 -2.55
N PRO A 41 11.39 19.93 -2.54
CA PRO A 41 10.84 21.06 -3.27
C PRO A 41 11.41 22.41 -2.80
N GLN A 42 11.91 22.51 -1.56
CA GLN A 42 12.56 23.71 -1.02
C GLN A 42 13.92 24.03 -1.68
N GLU A 43 14.61 23.05 -2.27
CA GLU A 43 15.89 23.30 -2.97
C GLU A 43 15.67 24.08 -4.28
N VAL A 44 14.45 24.05 -4.81
CA VAL A 44 14.05 24.78 -6.01
C VAL A 44 14.11 26.29 -5.81
N ASP A 45 13.88 26.76 -4.57
CA ASP A 45 13.93 28.17 -4.23
C ASP A 45 15.33 28.77 -4.47
N ALA A 46 16.40 27.97 -4.53
CA ALA A 46 17.75 28.48 -4.83
C ALA A 46 17.89 28.98 -6.28
N PHE A 47 17.08 28.46 -7.20
CA PHE A 47 17.23 28.70 -8.65
C PHE A 47 15.98 29.28 -9.32
N TRP A 48 14.80 28.99 -8.77
CA TRP A 48 13.52 29.46 -9.28
C TRP A 48 12.81 30.28 -8.22
N LYS A 49 12.58 31.56 -8.52
CA LYS A 49 11.96 32.52 -7.63
C LYS A 49 10.62 33.01 -8.16
N GLY A 50 9.77 33.44 -7.23
CA GLY A 50 8.52 34.14 -7.50
C GLY A 50 7.29 33.27 -7.29
N PRO A 51 6.07 33.82 -7.51
CA PRO A 51 4.83 33.17 -7.07
C PRO A 51 4.57 31.78 -7.67
N SER A 52 5.20 31.46 -8.80
CA SER A 52 5.10 30.13 -9.42
C SER A 52 5.95 29.08 -8.70
N SER A 53 7.12 29.43 -8.17
CA SER A 53 7.93 28.51 -7.36
C SER A 53 7.22 28.21 -6.05
N ASP A 54 6.63 29.21 -5.39
CA ASP A 54 5.89 29.03 -4.13
C ASP A 54 4.70 28.06 -4.28
N ARG A 55 3.94 28.21 -5.38
CA ARG A 55 2.82 27.31 -5.71
C ARG A 55 3.30 25.89 -5.99
N PHE A 56 4.40 25.75 -6.73
CA PHE A 56 5.01 24.45 -7.00
C PHE A 56 5.44 23.77 -5.70
N THR A 57 6.19 24.47 -4.85
CA THR A 57 6.69 23.94 -3.57
C THR A 57 5.54 23.50 -2.67
N SER A 58 4.51 24.33 -2.54
CA SER A 58 3.32 23.99 -1.75
C SER A 58 2.62 22.73 -2.28
N ARG A 59 2.45 22.62 -3.61
CA ARG A 59 1.81 21.46 -4.23
C ARG A 59 2.67 20.20 -4.13
N ALA A 60 3.98 20.33 -4.26
CA ALA A 60 4.92 19.22 -4.14
C ALA A 60 4.93 18.64 -2.73
N VAL A 61 4.93 19.49 -1.69
CA VAL A 61 4.80 19.06 -0.29
C VAL A 61 3.47 18.33 -0.07
N GLN A 62 2.36 18.88 -0.57
CA GLN A 62 1.06 18.23 -0.45
C GLN A 62 1.06 16.85 -1.14
N LEU A 63 1.57 16.77 -2.36
CA LEU A 63 1.62 15.51 -3.11
C LEU A 63 2.52 14.48 -2.42
N HIS A 64 3.65 14.91 -1.84
CA HIS A 64 4.52 14.02 -1.07
C HIS A 64 3.76 13.37 0.08
N HIS A 65 3.02 14.17 0.85
CA HIS A 65 2.18 13.67 1.94
C HIS A 65 1.07 12.72 1.45
N GLU A 66 0.39 13.05 0.34
CA GLU A 66 -0.63 12.18 -0.25
C GLU A 66 -0.07 10.82 -0.69
N ILE A 67 1.16 10.80 -1.24
CA ILE A 67 1.85 9.57 -1.64
C ILE A 67 2.27 8.75 -0.42
N ASP A 68 2.77 9.38 0.64
CA ASP A 68 3.12 8.69 1.89
C ASP A 68 1.90 8.00 2.51
N LEU A 69 0.76 8.72 2.57
CA LEU A 69 -0.50 8.15 3.07
C LEU A 69 -0.98 6.98 2.20
N LEU A 70 -0.84 7.08 0.87
CA LEU A 70 -1.21 6.00 -0.03
C LEU A 70 -0.31 4.77 0.19
N ARG A 71 1.00 4.97 0.35
CA ARG A 71 1.97 3.91 0.67
C ARG A 71 1.62 3.22 1.98
N GLU A 72 1.32 3.98 3.03
CA GLU A 72 0.89 3.44 4.33
C GLU A 72 -0.44 2.67 4.24
N SER A 73 -1.37 3.15 3.42
CA SER A 73 -2.63 2.44 3.17
C SER A 73 -2.40 1.09 2.47
N CYS A 74 -1.50 1.05 1.49
CA CYS A 74 -1.10 -0.19 0.82
C CYS A 74 -0.48 -1.19 1.80
N THR A 75 0.49 -0.77 2.62
CA THR A 75 1.14 -1.66 3.59
C THR A 75 0.16 -2.14 4.67
N SER A 76 -0.67 -1.25 5.23
CA SER A 76 -1.69 -1.65 6.20
C SER A 76 -2.72 -2.62 5.60
N THR A 77 -3.09 -2.45 4.34
CA THR A 77 -4.03 -3.35 3.65
C THR A 77 -3.41 -4.72 3.43
N ALA A 78 -2.15 -4.77 3.01
CA ALA A 78 -1.41 -6.03 2.87
C ALA A 78 -1.35 -6.82 4.19
N ASP A 79 -1.07 -6.14 5.30
CA ASP A 79 -1.04 -6.78 6.62
C ASP A 79 -2.40 -7.32 7.06
N ARG A 80 -3.48 -6.59 6.78
CA ARG A 80 -4.85 -7.07 7.05
C ARG A 80 -5.17 -8.30 6.22
N LEU A 81 -4.81 -8.31 4.93
CA LEU A 81 -5.02 -9.44 4.04
C LEU A 81 -4.25 -10.68 4.51
N ARG A 82 -2.99 -10.53 4.92
CA ARG A 82 -2.17 -11.62 5.51
C ARG A 82 -2.80 -12.21 6.77
N LYS A 83 -3.26 -11.35 7.68
CA LYS A 83 -3.98 -11.79 8.89
C LYS A 83 -5.24 -12.58 8.55
N GLN A 84 -6.03 -12.09 7.59
CA GLN A 84 -7.23 -12.79 7.13
C GLN A 84 -6.91 -14.11 6.40
N ALA A 85 -5.82 -14.17 5.63
CA ALA A 85 -5.36 -15.41 5.01
C ALA A 85 -4.98 -16.45 6.07
N GLN A 86 -4.28 -16.02 7.13
CA GLN A 86 -3.90 -16.89 8.24
C GLN A 86 -5.12 -17.41 9.02
N LEU A 87 -6.14 -16.56 9.23
CA LEU A 87 -7.40 -16.97 9.83
C LEU A 87 -8.09 -18.04 8.98
N ALA A 88 -8.21 -17.82 7.67
CA ALA A 88 -8.81 -18.79 6.76
C ALA A 88 -8.05 -20.14 6.73
N ARG A 89 -6.71 -20.14 6.82
CA ARG A 89 -5.92 -21.38 6.96
C ARG A 89 -6.20 -22.10 8.27
N THR A 90 -6.34 -21.34 9.35
CA THR A 90 -6.65 -21.89 10.69
C THR A 90 -8.04 -22.53 10.69
N GLU A 91 -9.04 -21.86 10.13
CA GLU A 91 -10.39 -22.39 9.96
C GLU A 91 -10.39 -23.65 9.09
N ALA A 92 -9.65 -23.65 7.98
CA ALA A 92 -9.52 -24.83 7.11
C ALA A 92 -8.90 -26.04 7.83
N ALA A 93 -7.90 -25.81 8.68
CA ALA A 93 -7.27 -26.86 9.48
C ALA A 93 -8.23 -27.45 10.52
N GLN A 94 -9.13 -26.64 11.09
CA GLN A 94 -10.14 -27.09 12.04
C GLN A 94 -11.22 -27.97 11.38
N LEU A 95 -11.50 -27.80 10.09
CA LEU A 95 -12.43 -28.66 9.33
C LEU A 95 -11.86 -30.05 8.98
N THR A 96 -10.57 -30.28 9.23
CA THR A 96 -9.88 -31.55 8.93
C THR A 96 -9.92 -32.52 10.12
N ILE A 97 -10.28 -32.04 11.31
CA ILE A 97 -10.37 -32.80 12.58
C ILE A 97 -11.79 -33.34 12.73
#